data_AF-A0A9X1PXX8-F1
#
_entry.id   AF-A0A9X1PXX8-F1
#
_cell.length_a   1.000
_cell.length_b   1.000
_cell.length_c   1.000
_cell.angle_alpha   90.00
_cell.angle_beta   90.00
_cell.angle_gamma   90.00
#
_symmetry.space_group_name_H-M   'P 1'
#
loop_
_entity.id
_entity.type
_entity.pdbx_description
1 polymer ?
#
loop_
_entity_poly.entity_id
_entity_poly.type
_entity_poly.pdbx_seq_one_letter_code
_entity_poly.pdbx_strand_id
1 'polypeptide(L)'
;MLPGDEASGLRAMQVVAPAGVDISGLGIEVAVGATEGLPFEGVLRFAFPRPGFTSCTWLTIVSRDDLVERAGVLSSVKLTEIEDALRVAGQPQEFTGTAAAKLSEMKDALRLGGLE
;
A
#
# COMPACT_ATOMS: atom_id res chain seq x y z
N MET A 1 18.62 -18.49 19.26
CA MET A 1 17.17 -18.31 19.01
C MET A 1 16.81 -16.89 19.37
N LEU A 2 16.11 -16.17 18.48
CA LEU A 2 15.46 -14.93 18.88
C LEU A 2 14.19 -15.30 19.67
N PRO A 3 13.84 -14.58 20.74
CA PRO A 3 12.69 -14.90 21.57
C PRO A 3 11.37 -14.54 20.84
N GLY A 4 10.39 -15.44 20.87
CA GLY A 4 9.03 -15.20 20.36
C GLY A 4 8.70 -15.99 19.08
N ASP A 5 8.46 -17.29 19.23
CA ASP A 5 7.80 -18.14 18.24
C ASP A 5 6.27 -18.00 18.38
N GLU A 6 5.77 -16.79 18.20
CA GLU A 6 4.33 -16.50 18.10
C GLU A 6 4.04 -16.24 16.63
N ALA A 7 3.01 -16.92 16.09
CA ALA A 7 2.61 -16.93 14.68
C ALA A 7 2.96 -15.63 13.97
N SER A 8 4.01 -15.66 13.16
CA SER A 8 4.56 -14.46 12.54
C SER A 8 3.47 -13.82 11.69
N GLY A 9 2.84 -12.76 12.18
CA GLY A 9 1.81 -11.97 11.51
C GLY A 9 2.39 -11.16 10.35
N LEU A 10 3.37 -11.73 9.63
CA LEU A 10 4.09 -11.12 8.53
C LEU A 10 3.14 -10.88 7.37
N ARG A 11 2.70 -9.63 7.34
CA ARG A 11 1.98 -8.98 6.25
C ARG A 11 3.02 -8.47 5.26
N ALA A 12 3.30 -9.24 4.20
CA ALA A 12 4.17 -8.74 3.14
C ALA A 12 3.45 -7.67 2.32
N MET A 13 4.18 -6.63 1.95
CA MET A 13 3.68 -5.55 1.11
C MET A 13 4.57 -5.36 -0.10
N GLN A 14 3.95 -5.00 -1.22
CA GLN A 14 4.66 -4.71 -2.45
C GLN A 14 4.94 -3.22 -2.57
N VAL A 15 6.18 -2.88 -2.92
CA VAL A 15 6.55 -1.53 -3.37
C VAL A 15 6.19 -1.39 -4.83
N VAL A 16 5.44 -0.34 -5.17
CA VAL A 16 4.96 -0.05 -6.53
C VAL A 16 5.33 1.37 -6.93
N ALA A 17 5.21 1.69 -8.23
CA ALA A 17 5.33 3.07 -8.68
C ALA A 17 4.21 3.95 -8.07
N PRO A 18 4.46 5.23 -7.71
CA PRO A 18 3.43 6.17 -7.27
C PRO A 18 2.28 6.30 -8.27
N ALA A 19 1.08 6.66 -7.80
CA ALA A 19 -0.09 6.72 -8.68
C ALA A 19 0.02 7.81 -9.75
N GLY A 20 0.83 8.84 -9.51
CA GLY A 20 0.98 9.98 -10.42
C GLY A 20 -0.24 10.92 -10.47
N VAL A 21 -1.33 10.57 -9.80
CA VAL A 21 -2.59 11.32 -9.75
C VAL A 21 -3.13 11.40 -8.33
N ASP A 22 -4.07 12.32 -8.07
CA ASP A 22 -4.69 12.47 -6.75
C ASP A 22 -5.65 11.31 -6.44
N ILE A 23 -5.20 10.40 -5.58
CA ILE A 23 -5.97 9.25 -5.09
C ILE A 23 -6.70 9.51 -3.76
N SER A 24 -6.81 10.76 -3.31
CA SER A 24 -7.45 11.08 -2.02
C SER A 24 -8.90 10.57 -2.00
N GLY A 25 -9.23 9.79 -0.97
CA GLY A 25 -10.53 9.11 -0.83
C GLY A 25 -10.59 7.74 -1.50
N LEU A 26 -9.55 7.32 -2.23
CA LEU A 26 -9.40 5.98 -2.81
C LEU A 26 -8.31 5.16 -2.10
N GLY A 27 -7.28 5.83 -1.57
CA GLY A 27 -6.24 5.17 -0.79
C GLY A 27 -5.18 6.15 -0.27
N ILE A 28 -4.14 5.56 0.32
CA ILE A 28 -2.95 6.24 0.86
C ILE A 28 -1.71 5.63 0.21
N GLU A 29 -0.72 6.47 -0.07
CA GLU A 29 0.62 6.04 -0.46
C GLU A 29 1.63 6.45 0.61
N VAL A 30 2.47 5.52 1.02
CA VAL A 30 3.62 5.77 1.91
C VAL A 30 4.89 5.59 1.11
N ALA A 31 5.67 6.65 0.97
CA ALA A 31 6.93 6.63 0.23
C ALA A 31 8.00 5.79 0.95
N VAL A 32 8.70 4.96 0.18
CA VAL A 32 9.82 4.14 0.61
C VAL A 32 10.90 4.13 -0.48
N GLY A 33 12.17 4.17 -0.08
CA GLY A 33 13.24 4.28 -1.05
C GLY A 33 14.63 4.05 -0.47
N ALA A 34 15.61 4.75 -1.03
CA ALA A 34 17.02 4.63 -0.65
C ALA A 34 17.24 4.92 0.85
N THR A 35 16.47 5.84 1.43
CA THR A 35 16.50 6.17 2.87
C THR A 35 16.09 4.99 3.76
N GLU A 36 15.31 4.07 3.24
CA GLU A 36 14.85 2.84 3.90
C GLU A 36 15.73 1.62 3.54
N GLY A 37 16.76 1.82 2.72
CA GLY A 37 17.68 0.78 2.24
C GLY A 37 17.24 0.08 0.97
N LEU A 38 16.21 0.56 0.28
CA LEU A 38 15.77 -0.04 -0.98
C LEU A 38 16.67 0.40 -2.15
N PRO A 39 16.90 -0.47 -3.16
CA PRO A 39 17.66 -0.11 -4.34
C PRO A 39 16.88 0.75 -5.36
N PHE A 40 15.62 1.06 -5.07
CA PHE A 40 14.73 1.85 -5.91
C PHE A 40 13.73 2.65 -5.05
N GLU A 41 13.19 3.70 -5.64
CA GLU A 41 12.13 4.53 -5.06
C GLU A 41 10.75 3.96 -5.42
N GLY A 42 9.80 4.09 -4.50
CA GLY A 42 8.42 3.72 -4.75
C GLY A 42 7.51 4.03 -3.57
N VAL A 43 6.32 3.42 -3.60
CA VAL A 43 5.32 3.59 -2.54
C VAL A 43 4.75 2.24 -2.11
N LEU A 44 4.42 2.14 -0.83
CA LEU A 44 3.45 1.19 -0.34
C LEU A 44 2.07 1.81 -0.50
N ARG A 45 1.18 1.16 -1.25
CA ARG A 45 -0.17 1.68 -1.54
C ARG A 45 -1.23 0.92 -0.76
N PHE A 46 -2.06 1.65 -0.03
CA PHE A 46 -3.14 1.13 0.81
C PHE A 46 -4.48 1.65 0.29
N ALA A 47 -5.22 0.81 -0.41
CA ALA A 47 -6.54 1.21 -0.88
C ALA A 47 -7.59 1.10 0.24
N PHE A 48 -8.54 2.02 0.23
CA PHE A 48 -9.64 2.02 1.19
C PHE A 48 -10.71 0.98 0.81
N PRO A 49 -11.44 0.43 1.80
CA PRO A 49 -12.48 -0.55 1.54
C PRO A 49 -13.64 0.11 0.78
N ARG A 50 -14.15 -0.58 -0.24
CA ARG A 50 -15.29 -0.09 -1.02
C ARG A 50 -16.33 -1.19 -1.22
N PRO A 51 -17.62 -0.92 -0.94
CA PRO A 51 -18.68 -1.87 -1.28
C PRO A 51 -18.66 -2.22 -2.78
N GLY A 52 -18.66 -3.52 -3.08
CA GLY A 52 -18.64 -4.02 -4.47
C GLY A 52 -17.29 -3.89 -5.19
N PHE A 53 -16.22 -3.46 -4.51
CA PHE A 53 -14.87 -3.40 -5.06
C PHE A 53 -13.87 -4.00 -4.06
N THR A 54 -13.26 -5.11 -4.44
CA THR A 54 -12.09 -5.63 -3.73
C THR A 54 -10.88 -4.89 -4.25
N SER A 55 -10.34 -3.98 -3.44
CA SER A 55 -9.06 -3.37 -3.77
C SER A 55 -7.97 -4.44 -3.73
N CYS A 56 -7.20 -4.56 -4.82
CA CYS A 56 -6.09 -5.51 -4.92
C CYS A 56 -4.88 -5.06 -4.10
N THR A 57 -5.07 -4.55 -2.88
CA THR A 57 -3.96 -4.31 -1.95
C THR A 57 -3.45 -5.69 -1.54
N TRP A 58 -2.49 -6.22 -2.31
CA TRP A 58 -1.97 -7.57 -2.17
C TRP A 58 -1.17 -7.67 -0.87
N LEU A 59 -1.88 -7.93 0.21
CA LEU A 59 -1.31 -8.37 1.46
C LEU A 59 -1.24 -9.89 1.40
N THR A 60 -0.05 -10.42 1.16
CA THR A 60 0.17 -11.87 1.18
C THR A 60 0.97 -12.26 2.40
N ILE A 61 0.71 -13.45 2.93
CA ILE A 61 1.54 -14.06 3.97
C ILE A 61 2.63 -14.80 3.23
N VAL A 62 3.88 -14.47 3.52
CA VAL A 62 5.06 -15.19 2.99
C VAL A 62 5.67 -16.01 4.11
N SER A 63 6.11 -17.22 3.79
CA SER A 63 6.91 -17.98 4.76
C SER A 63 8.31 -17.38 4.86
N ARG A 64 9.03 -17.72 5.93
CA ARG A 64 10.42 -17.30 6.08
C ARG A 64 11.31 -17.87 4.98
N ASP A 65 10.96 -19.04 4.46
CA ASP A 65 11.72 -19.73 3.42
C ASP A 65 11.51 -19.08 2.04
N ASP A 66 10.43 -18.30 1.86
CA ASP A 66 10.18 -17.50 0.65
C ASP A 66 10.94 -16.17 0.66
N LEU A 67 11.59 -15.81 1.77
CA LEU A 67 12.41 -14.60 1.85
C LEU A 67 13.79 -14.85 1.25
N VAL A 68 14.03 -14.28 0.07
CA VAL A 68 15.33 -14.39 -0.62
C VAL A 68 16.40 -13.59 0.11
N GLU A 69 16.14 -12.31 0.39
CA GLU A 69 17.09 -11.42 1.04
C GLU A 69 16.39 -10.30 1.82
N ARG A 70 17.11 -9.71 2.78
CA ARG A 70 16.69 -8.51 3.47
C ARG A 70 17.31 -7.28 2.79
N ALA A 71 16.49 -6.48 2.11
CA ALA A 71 16.95 -5.25 1.47
C ALA A 71 17.37 -4.15 2.47
N GLY A 72 16.68 -4.04 3.62
CA GLY A 72 16.94 -2.97 4.59
C GLY A 72 16.24 -3.14 5.94
N VAL A 73 16.31 -2.08 6.74
CA VAL A 73 15.62 -1.97 8.03
C VAL A 73 14.89 -0.64 8.06
N LEU A 74 13.58 -0.68 8.21
CA LEU A 74 12.78 0.52 8.41
C LEU A 74 13.05 1.12 9.79
N SER A 75 13.12 2.45 9.86
CA SER A 75 13.17 3.15 11.14
C SER A 75 11.85 2.97 11.91
N SER A 76 11.87 3.17 13.23
CA SER A 76 10.65 3.11 14.04
C SER A 76 9.60 4.13 13.57
N VAL A 77 10.02 5.33 13.19
CA VAL A 77 9.15 6.38 12.64
C VAL A 77 8.46 5.91 11.36
N LYS A 78 9.22 5.31 10.44
CA LYS A 78 8.68 4.79 9.18
C LYS A 78 7.74 3.61 9.40
N LEU A 79 8.03 2.75 10.37
CA LEU A 79 7.12 1.66 10.76
C LEU A 79 5.79 2.20 11.28
N THR A 80 5.79 3.20 12.16
CA THR A 80 4.56 3.83 12.65
C THR A 80 3.76 4.48 11.52
N GLU A 81 4.42 5.15 10.57
CA GLU A 81 3.75 5.72 9.39
C GLU A 81 2.99 4.66 8.58
N ILE A 82 3.61 3.49 8.37
CA ILE A 82 3.00 2.36 7.65
C ILE A 82 1.85 1.74 8.45
N GLU A 83 2.03 1.56 9.76
CA GLU A 83 0.99 1.03 10.65
C GLU A 83 -0.24 1.94 10.70
N ASP A 84 -0.04 3.26 10.73
CA ASP A 84 -1.12 4.24 10.68
C ASP A 84 -1.86 4.20 9.33
N ALA A 85 -1.13 4.13 8.21
CA ALA A 85 -1.74 3.98 6.88
C ALA A 85 -2.56 2.69 6.76
N LEU A 86 -2.04 1.56 7.26
CA LEU A 86 -2.76 0.30 7.35
C LEU A 86 -4.03 0.41 8.20
N ARG A 87 -3.92 1.05 9.37
CA ARG A 87 -5.04 1.21 10.30
C ARG A 87 -6.16 2.01 9.65
N VAL A 88 -5.83 3.12 8.97
CA VAL A 88 -6.80 3.93 8.23
C VAL A 88 -7.43 3.12 7.10
N ALA A 89 -6.63 2.40 6.31
CA ALA A 89 -7.14 1.57 5.22
C ALA A 89 -7.95 0.34 5.68
N GLY A 90 -7.81 -0.09 6.93
CA GLY A 90 -8.63 -1.14 7.53
C GLY A 90 -9.98 -0.66 8.06
N GLN A 91 -10.21 0.67 8.18
CA GLN A 91 -11.48 1.19 8.68
C GLN A 91 -12.55 1.21 7.57
N PRO A 92 -13.82 0.93 7.89
CA PRO A 92 -14.93 1.27 7.01
C PRO A 92 -14.89 2.76 6.70
N GLN A 93 -14.85 3.11 5.42
CA GLN A 93 -14.83 4.49 4.98
C GLN A 93 -16.07 4.78 4.15
N GLU A 94 -16.72 5.91 4.42
CA GLU A 94 -17.87 6.35 3.62
C GLU A 94 -17.38 6.66 2.21
N PHE A 95 -17.94 5.94 1.22
CA PHE A 95 -17.59 6.17 -0.17
C PHE A 95 -18.24 7.48 -0.63
N THR A 96 -17.43 8.54 -0.69
CA THR A 96 -17.91 9.89 -1.01
C THR A 96 -18.16 10.07 -2.52
N GLY A 97 -19.05 10.99 -2.88
CA GLY A 97 -19.28 11.37 -4.29
C GLY A 97 -18.00 11.84 -5.00
N THR A 98 -17.12 12.53 -4.26
CA THR A 98 -15.80 12.95 -4.78
C THR A 98 -14.90 11.78 -5.12
N ALA A 99 -14.83 10.76 -4.24
CA ALA A 99 -14.07 9.54 -4.53
C ALA A 99 -14.65 8.78 -5.74
N ALA A 100 -15.98 8.76 -5.90
CA ALA A 100 -16.65 8.17 -7.05
C ALA A 100 -16.29 8.85 -8.37
N ALA A 101 -16.33 10.19 -8.40
CA ALA A 101 -15.99 10.99 -9.57
C ALA A 101 -14.54 10.73 -10.01
N LYS A 102 -13.58 10.83 -9.06
CA LYS A 102 -12.16 10.57 -9.31
C LYS A 102 -11.91 9.19 -9.92
N LEU A 103 -12.54 8.15 -9.36
CA LEU A 103 -12.38 6.80 -9.90
C LEU A 103 -12.96 6.67 -11.32
N SER A 104 -14.06 7.37 -11.63
CA SER A 104 -14.62 7.39 -12.99
C SER A 104 -13.64 8.05 -13.95
N GLU A 105 -13.09 9.21 -13.58
CA GLU A 105 -12.10 9.93 -14.37
C GLU A 105 -10.87 9.07 -14.65
N MET A 106 -10.32 8.38 -13.64
CA MET A 106 -9.21 7.44 -13.81
C MET A 106 -9.55 6.31 -14.78
N LYS A 107 -10.76 5.73 -14.68
CA LYS A 107 -11.21 4.66 -15.59
C LYS A 107 -11.38 5.16 -17.02
N ASP A 108 -11.89 6.38 -17.20
CA ASP A 108 -12.11 6.96 -18.52
C ASP A 108 -10.78 7.30 -19.18
N ALA A 109 -9.81 7.82 -18.44
CA ALA A 109 -8.46 8.04 -18.95
C ALA A 109 -7.73 6.74 -19.31
N LEU A 110 -7.89 5.66 -18.51
CA LEU A 110 -7.39 4.33 -18.86
C LEU A 110 -7.97 3.81 -20.18
N ARG A 111 -9.25 4.07 -20.46
CA ARG A 111 -9.89 3.70 -21.74
C ARG A 111 -9.38 4.53 -22.91
N LEU A 112 -9.02 5.79 -22.66
CA LEU A 112 -8.55 6.73 -23.67
C LEU A 112 -7.04 6.65 -23.93
N GLY A 113 -6.30 5.82 -23.17
CA GLY A 113 -4.88 5.57 -23.40
C GLY A 113 -3.91 6.41 -22.57
N GLY A 114 -4.36 7.12 -21.53
CA GLY A 114 -3.47 7.72 -20.52
C GLY A 114 -4.06 8.86 -19.67
N LEU A 115 -3.79 8.82 -18.36
CA LEU A 115 -3.59 10.00 -17.50
C LEU A 115 -2.11 10.37 -17.68
N GLU A 116 -1.81 11.39 -18.48
CA GLU A 116 -0.45 11.96 -18.56
C GLU A 116 -0.14 12.81 -17.31
#